data_AF-A0A658NIS4-F1
#
_entry.id   AF-A0A658NIS4-F1
#
_cell.length_a   1.000
_cell.length_b   1.000
_cell.length_c   1.000
_cell.angle_alpha   90.00
_cell.angle_beta   90.00
_cell.angle_gamma   90.00
#
_symmetry.space_group_name_H-M   'P 1'
#
loop_
_entity.id
_entity.type
_entity.pdbx_description
1 polymer ?
#
loop_
_entity_poly.entity_id
_entity_poly.type
_entity_poly.pdbx_seq_one_letter_code
_entity_poly.pdbx_strand_id
1 'polypeptide(L)' 'GARFGRGPQAAVQAPEVEAFNTSVFAQYTVEVDHREIAETRMKQHGVPTAVHYPVALHMQPVFAHLGHAEGDFPLSEAAA' A
#
# COMPACT_ATOMS: atom_id res chain seq x y z
N GLY A 1 6.50 -22.82 -8.80
CA GLY A 1 5.75 -21.94 -7.88
C GLY A 1 6.75 -21.09 -7.14
N ALA A 2 6.77 -19.78 -7.42
CA ALA A 2 7.77 -18.87 -6.85
C ALA A 2 7.58 -18.79 -5.32
N ARG A 3 8.64 -19.15 -4.59
CA ARG A 3 8.70 -19.03 -3.13
C ARG A 3 9.41 -17.71 -2.83
N PHE A 4 8.69 -16.71 -2.34
CA PHE A 4 9.33 -15.57 -1.67
C PHE A 4 9.72 -16.04 -0.26
N GLY A 5 11.03 -16.06 0.00
CA GLY A 5 11.63 -16.71 1.16
C GLY A 5 11.33 -16.00 2.47
N ARG A 6 11.16 -16.79 3.55
CA ARG A 6 11.25 -16.33 4.94
C ARG A 6 12.74 -16.28 5.31
N GLY A 7 13.29 -15.08 5.41
CA GLY A 7 14.66 -14.75 5.83
C GLY A 7 14.71 -13.28 6.26
N PRO A 8 15.75 -12.83 7.00
CA PRO A 8 15.68 -11.65 7.87
C PRO A 8 15.25 -10.38 7.11
N GLN A 9 14.23 -9.74 7.69
CA GLN A 9 13.22 -8.86 7.08
C GLN A 9 13.80 -7.58 6.47
N ALA A 10 13.61 -7.41 5.15
CA ALA A 10 13.82 -6.13 4.49
C ALA A 10 12.46 -5.58 4.00
N ALA A 11 12.00 -4.53 4.67
CA ALA A 11 11.26 -3.33 4.22
C ALA A 11 10.08 -3.42 3.22
N VAL A 12 9.64 -4.61 2.78
CA VAL A 12 8.55 -4.78 1.81
C VAL A 12 7.58 -5.85 2.30
N GLN A 13 6.35 -5.46 2.59
CA GLN A 13 5.27 -6.35 3.02
C GLN A 13 4.36 -6.68 1.85
N ALA A 14 4.20 -7.97 1.57
CA ALA A 14 3.33 -8.49 0.51
C ALA A 14 1.85 -8.48 0.94
N PRO A 15 0.89 -8.47 -0.02
CA PRO A 15 -0.51 -8.55 0.33
C PRO A 15 -0.83 -9.94 0.90
N GLU A 16 -1.49 -9.98 2.04
CA GLU A 16 -1.98 -11.22 2.63
C GLU A 16 -3.32 -11.63 1.98
N VAL A 17 -3.45 -12.92 1.66
CA VAL A 17 -4.71 -13.51 1.20
C VAL A 17 -5.14 -14.51 2.26
N GLU A 18 -6.29 -14.24 2.87
CA GLU A 18 -6.91 -15.12 3.85
C GLU A 18 -7.05 -16.56 3.34
N ALA A 19 -6.88 -17.54 4.23
CA ALA A 19 -6.76 -18.96 3.85
C ALA A 19 -7.98 -19.52 3.09
N PHE A 20 -9.15 -18.92 3.26
CA PHE A 20 -10.41 -19.31 2.62
C PHE A 20 -10.71 -18.52 1.34
N ASN A 21 -9.84 -17.59 0.94
CA ASN A 21 -10.04 -16.71 -0.21
C ASN A 21 -9.14 -17.07 -1.40
N THR A 22 -9.56 -16.62 -2.57
CA THR A 22 -8.68 -16.48 -3.74
C THR A 22 -8.82 -15.06 -4.25
N SER A 23 -7.70 -14.34 -4.36
CA SER A 23 -7.68 -13.01 -4.95
C SER A 23 -7.47 -13.14 -6.47
N VAL A 24 -8.20 -12.32 -7.23
CA VAL A 24 -7.93 -12.12 -8.66
C VAL A 24 -6.83 -11.08 -8.90
N PHE A 25 -6.33 -10.44 -7.83
CA PHE A 25 -5.25 -9.45 -7.84
C PHE A 25 -5.43 -8.35 -8.88
N ALA A 26 -6.54 -7.62 -8.82
CA ALA A 26 -6.72 -6.40 -9.63
C ALA A 26 -5.54 -5.42 -9.46
N GLN A 27 -4.98 -5.37 -8.25
CA GLN A 27 -3.64 -4.87 -7.96
C GLN A 27 -2.89 -5.90 -7.11
N TYR A 28 -1.56 -5.90 -7.22
CA TYR A 28 -0.67 -6.55 -6.27
C TYR A 28 0.00 -5.46 -5.42
N THR A 29 -0.64 -5.13 -4.29
CA THR A 29 -0.21 -4.01 -3.44
C THR A 29 0.81 -4.49 -2.41
N VAL A 30 1.94 -3.80 -2.32
CA VAL A 30 2.94 -4.02 -1.28
C VAL A 30 3.07 -2.76 -0.42
N GLU A 31 3.34 -2.93 0.86
CA GLU A 31 3.69 -1.81 1.76
C GLU A 31 5.21 -1.74 1.85
N VAL A 32 5.76 -0.53 1.79
CA VAL A 32 7.20 -0.30 1.88
C VAL A 32 7.50 0.93 2.72
N ASP A 33 8.62 0.89 3.43
CA ASP A 33 9.17 2.11 4.02
C ASP A 33 9.68 3.03 2.90
N HIS A 34 9.47 4.35 3.07
CA HIS A 34 9.95 5.38 2.13
C HIS A 34 9.51 5.13 0.67
N ARG A 35 8.20 5.01 0.44
CA ARG A 35 7.57 4.75 -0.87
C ARG A 35 8.17 5.56 -2.02
N GLU A 36 8.42 6.84 -1.85
CA GLU A 36 8.93 7.71 -2.92
C GLU A 36 10.33 7.27 -3.41
N ILE A 37 11.17 6.77 -2.49
CA ILE A 37 12.49 6.21 -2.82
C ILE A 37 12.33 4.91 -3.58
N ALA A 38 11.41 4.04 -3.15
CA ALA A 38 11.12 2.78 -3.82
C ALA A 38 10.61 3.01 -5.25
N GLU A 39 9.61 3.88 -5.44
CA GLU A 39 9.08 4.24 -6.76
C GLU A 39 10.16 4.79 -7.69
N THR A 40 11.01 5.69 -7.17
CA THR A 40 12.11 6.27 -7.95
C THR A 40 13.09 5.20 -8.43
N ARG A 41 13.50 4.29 -7.54
CA ARG A 41 14.42 3.19 -7.88
C ARG A 41 13.78 2.21 -8.87
N MET A 42 12.53 1.83 -8.66
CA MET A 42 11.81 0.93 -9.58
C MET A 42 11.73 1.53 -10.98
N LYS A 43 11.39 2.82 -11.07
CA LYS A 43 11.38 3.56 -12.34
C LYS A 43 12.75 3.60 -13.02
N GLN A 44 13.84 3.81 -12.27
CA GLN A 44 15.20 3.78 -12.81
C GLN A 44 15.56 2.41 -13.41
N HIS A 45 15.00 1.33 -12.85
CA HIS A 45 15.14 -0.03 -13.37
C HIS A 45 14.10 -0.39 -14.45
N GLY A 46 13.29 0.57 -14.91
CA GLY A 46 12.29 0.35 -15.95
C GLY A 46 11.03 -0.39 -15.48
N VAL A 47 10.80 -0.47 -14.16
CA VAL A 47 9.62 -1.12 -13.58
C VAL A 47 8.60 -0.05 -13.16
N PRO A 48 7.42 0.02 -13.81
CA PRO A 48 6.38 0.96 -13.42
C PRO A 48 5.68 0.53 -12.13
N THR A 49 5.29 1.50 -11.31
CA THR A 49 4.49 1.33 -10.08
C THR A 49 3.31 2.30 -10.07
N ALA A 50 2.35 2.07 -9.19
CA ALA A 50 1.21 2.96 -8.95
C ALA A 50 0.81 2.96 -7.47
N VAL A 51 0.33 4.09 -6.97
CA VAL A 51 -0.23 4.24 -5.62
C VAL A 51 -1.74 4.15 -5.66
N HIS A 52 -2.31 3.30 -4.81
CA HIS A 52 -3.75 3.11 -4.70
C HIS A 52 -4.16 2.98 -3.22
N TYR A 53 -4.51 4.05 -2.52
CA TYR A 53 -4.65 5.46 -2.95
C TYR A 53 -3.72 6.37 -2.13
N PRO A 54 -3.29 7.54 -2.64
CA PRO A 54 -2.34 8.42 -1.95
C PRO A 54 -2.95 9.25 -0.81
N VAL A 55 -4.28 9.23 -0.64
CA VAL A 55 -4.98 9.99 0.40
C VAL A 55 -6.13 9.14 0.93
N ALA A 56 -6.19 8.98 2.26
CA ALA A 56 -7.27 8.29 2.94
C ALA A 56 -8.63 8.97 2.67
N LEU A 57 -9.68 8.16 2.68
CA LEU A 57 -11.01 8.57 2.21
C LEU A 57 -11.58 9.76 3.01
N HIS A 58 -11.44 9.74 4.34
CA HIS A 58 -11.91 10.82 5.24
C HIS A 58 -11.14 12.13 5.10
N MET A 59 -9.92 12.09 4.55
CA MET A 59 -9.08 13.27 4.32
C MET A 59 -9.37 13.95 2.99
N GLN A 60 -10.20 13.35 2.11
CA GLN A 60 -10.55 14.00 0.84
C GLN A 60 -11.56 15.13 1.07
N PRO A 61 -11.41 16.30 0.41
CA PRO A 61 -12.26 17.47 0.65
C PRO A 61 -13.76 17.24 0.49
N VAL A 62 -14.17 16.32 -0.40
CA VAL A 62 -15.58 15.99 -0.62
C VAL A 62 -16.25 15.38 0.62
N PHE A 63 -15.47 14.76 1.50
CA PHE A 63 -15.96 14.13 2.73
C PHE A 63 -15.81 15.01 3.98
N ALA A 64 -15.35 16.27 3.84
CA ALA A 64 -15.18 17.18 4.97
C ALA A 64 -16.45 17.38 5.80
N HIS A 65 -17.63 17.28 5.18
CA HIS A 65 -18.92 17.38 5.84
C HIS A 65 -19.22 16.25 6.84
N LEU A 66 -18.46 15.14 6.81
CA LEU A 66 -18.58 14.04 7.77
C LEU A 66 -17.88 14.34 9.09
N GLY A 67 -17.07 15.40 9.17
CA GLY A 67 -16.48 15.88 10.43
C GLY A 67 -15.33 15.04 10.99
N HIS A 68 -14.75 14.16 10.17
CA HIS A 68 -13.56 13.39 10.54
C HIS A 68 -12.27 14.21 10.45
N ALA A 69 -11.28 13.84 11.24
CA ALA A 69 -9.97 14.49 11.30
C ALA A 69 -8.83 13.47 11.19
N GLU A 70 -7.61 13.99 11.00
CA GLU A 70 -6.38 13.20 11.08
C GLU A 70 -6.29 12.51 12.45
N GLY A 71 -5.95 11.22 12.46
CA GLY A 71 -5.90 10.36 13.63
C GLY A 71 -7.17 9.54 13.86
N ASP A 72 -8.29 9.84 13.19
CA ASP A 72 -9.52 9.05 13.32
C ASP A 72 -9.38 7.66 12.67
N PHE A 73 -8.55 7.55 11.61
CA PHE A 73 -8.34 6.30 10.87
C PHE A 73 -6.85 6.03 10.64
N PRO A 74 -6.07 5.74 11.70
CA PRO A 74 -4.61 5.72 11.65
C PRO A 74 -4.03 4.70 10.67
N LEU A 75 -4.70 3.56 10.47
CA LEU A 75 -4.25 2.54 9.51
C LEU A 75 -4.45 2.99 8.06
N SER A 76 -5.55 3.67 7.76
CA SER A 76 -5.81 4.22 6.42
C SER A 76 -4.89 5.40 6.12
N GLU A 77 -4.57 6.21 7.12
CA GLU A 77 -3.62 7.32 7.00
C GLU A 77 -2.19 6.83 6.78
N ALA A 78 -1.76 5.80 7.51
CA ALA A 78 -0.42 5.23 7.35
C ALA A 78 -0.22 4.52 6.00
N ALA A 79 -1.29 3.95 5.42
CA ALA A 79 -1.23 3.29 4.12
C ALA A 79 -1.31 4.25 2.92
N ALA A 80 -1.78 5.48 3.13
CA ALA A 80 -1.96 6.51 2.12
C ALA A 80 -0.65 7.23 1.77
#